data_AF-A0A0S4VSX9-F1
#
_entry.id   AF-A0A0S4VSX9-F1
#
_cell.length_a   1.000
_cell.length_b   1.000
_cell.length_c   1.000
_cell.angle_alpha   90.00
_cell.angle_beta   90.00
_cell.angle_gamma   90.00
#
_symmetry.space_group_name_H-M   'P 1'
#
loop_
_entity.id
_entity.type
_entity.pdbx_description
1 polymer ?
#
loop_
_entity_poly.entity_id
_entity_poly.type
_entity_poly.pdbx_seq_one_letter_code
_entity_poly.pdbx_strand_id
1 'polypeptide(L)'
;MRGFDGQLTLAAEDGWFWRNELAWRVAGQAVYAGVDMGKVHGPSAEFLLGDKLVGAVVGVRGRVPSGPYMAFNYDLSFGWPLYKPAGLRTQQPAVMAQVGVEF
;
A
#
# COMPACT_ATOMS: atom_id res chain seq x y z
N MET A 1 2.11 5.11 2.25
CA MET A 1 0.72 4.69 1.97
C MET A 1 0.72 3.80 0.74
N ARG A 2 -0.17 2.81 0.63
CA ARG A 2 -0.29 2.01 -0.61
C ARG A 2 -0.82 2.90 -1.74
N GLY A 3 -0.43 2.60 -2.97
CA GLY A 3 -0.71 3.48 -4.12
C GLY A 3 0.43 4.44 -4.50
N PHE A 4 1.52 4.43 -3.74
CA PHE A 4 2.71 5.25 -3.96
C PHE A 4 3.95 4.37 -3.93
N ASP A 5 4.96 4.72 -4.71
CA ASP A 5 6.25 4.00 -4.86
C ASP A 5 7.18 4.08 -3.63
N GLY A 6 6.77 4.78 -2.57
CA GLY A 6 7.55 4.92 -1.33
C GLY A 6 8.72 5.89 -1.43
N GLN A 7 8.95 6.53 -2.59
CA GLN A 7 10.04 7.50 -2.76
C GLN A 7 9.74 8.85 -2.09
N LEU A 8 8.47 9.14 -1.79
CA LEU A 8 8.03 10.38 -1.17
C LEU A 8 7.13 10.08 0.04
N THR A 9 7.47 10.70 1.16
CA THR A 9 6.73 10.59 2.42
C THR A 9 6.36 12.00 2.89
N LEU A 10 5.14 12.17 3.37
CA LEU A 10 4.73 13.38 4.11
C LEU A 10 4.94 13.13 5.59
N ALA A 11 5.67 14.02 6.24
CA ALA A 11 5.93 13.95 7.67
C ALA A 11 5.80 15.35 8.27
N ALA A 12 5.01 15.47 9.33
CA ALA A 12 4.86 16.67 10.15
C ALA A 12 4.69 16.26 11.62
N GLU A 13 4.43 17.22 12.50
CA GLU A 13 4.31 17.02 13.94
C GLU A 13 3.14 16.12 14.35
N ASP A 14 2.02 16.21 13.62
CA ASP A 14 0.84 15.40 13.85
C ASP A 14 0.25 14.92 12.52
N GLY A 15 -0.63 13.93 12.57
CA GLY A 15 -1.29 13.41 11.40
C GLY A 15 -2.22 12.26 11.71
N TRP A 16 -3.10 11.98 10.75
CA TRP A 16 -3.95 10.80 10.80
C TRP A 16 -3.74 9.94 9.56
N PHE A 17 -3.96 8.65 9.74
CA PHE A 17 -3.88 7.65 8.70
C PHE A 17 -5.06 6.70 8.80
N TRP A 18 -5.72 6.47 7.67
CA TRP A 18 -6.81 5.52 7.53
C TRP A 18 -6.48 4.53 6.43
N ARG A 19 -6.65 3.25 6.73
CA ARG A 19 -6.41 2.14 5.82
C ARG A 19 -7.62 1.22 5.82
N ASN A 20 -8.16 0.97 4.63
CA ASN A 20 -9.19 -0.02 4.42
C ASN A 20 -8.77 -1.04 3.36
N GLU A 21 -9.17 -2.29 3.57
CA GLU A 21 -8.94 -3.38 2.65
C GLU A 21 -10.13 -4.32 2.69
N LEU A 22 -10.58 -4.72 1.51
CA LEU A 22 -11.53 -5.79 1.29
C LEU A 22 -10.80 -6.93 0.57
N ALA A 23 -10.89 -8.14 1.10
CA ALA A 23 -10.28 -9.32 0.52
C ALA A 23 -11.32 -10.41 0.28
N TRP A 24 -11.27 -11.02 -0.91
CA TRP A 24 -12.10 -12.15 -1.29
C TRP A 24 -11.24 -13.39 -1.38
N ARG A 25 -11.53 -14.40 -0.54
CA ARG A 25 -10.76 -15.64 -0.46
C ARG A 25 -11.37 -16.72 -1.36
N VAL A 26 -10.55 -17.33 -2.20
CA VAL A 26 -10.89 -18.47 -3.07
C VAL A 26 -9.71 -19.43 -3.12
N ALA A 27 -9.95 -20.70 -2.82
CA ALA A 27 -9.01 -21.82 -3.02
C ALA A 27 -7.57 -21.59 -2.49
N GLY A 28 -7.44 -21.11 -1.23
CA GLY A 28 -6.12 -20.86 -0.61
C GLY A 28 -5.42 -19.57 -1.07
N GLN A 29 -6.10 -18.79 -1.90
CA GLN A 29 -5.67 -17.47 -2.38
C GLN A 29 -6.70 -16.41 -1.98
N ALA A 30 -6.29 -15.14 -2.05
CA ALA A 30 -7.13 -13.99 -1.83
C ALA A 30 -6.80 -12.92 -2.87
N VAL A 31 -7.82 -12.42 -3.56
CA VAL A 31 -7.73 -11.14 -4.25
C VAL A 31 -8.21 -10.06 -3.31
N TYR A 32 -7.57 -8.90 -3.33
CA TYR A 32 -7.91 -7.80 -2.44
C TYR A 32 -7.86 -6.47 -3.14
N ALA A 33 -8.65 -5.54 -2.64
CA ALA A 33 -8.64 -4.13 -3.02
C ALA A 33 -8.66 -3.28 -1.75
N GLY A 34 -8.06 -2.10 -1.79
CA GLY A 34 -7.97 -1.23 -0.63
C GLY A 34 -7.79 0.23 -0.99
N VAL A 35 -8.10 1.08 -0.02
CA VAL A 35 -7.89 2.52 -0.09
C VAL A 35 -7.15 2.94 1.17
N ASP A 36 -6.08 3.69 0.97
CA ASP A 36 -5.27 4.31 2.02
C ASP A 36 -5.43 5.83 1.91
N MET A 37 -5.70 6.49 3.01
CA MET A 37 -5.78 7.95 3.11
C MET A 37 -4.95 8.40 4.28
N GLY A 38 -4.26 9.51 4.16
CA GLY A 38 -3.67 10.14 5.33
C GLY A 38 -3.37 11.60 5.10
N LYS A 39 -3.28 12.31 6.21
CA LYS A 39 -3.06 13.73 6.23
C LYS A 39 -2.16 14.09 7.41
N VAL A 40 -1.19 14.94 7.16
CA VAL A 40 -0.29 15.49 8.18
C VAL A 40 -0.70 16.93 8.53
N HIS A 41 -0.40 17.37 9.74
CA HIS A 41 -0.72 18.71 10.26
C HIS A 41 0.41 19.18 11.18
N GLY A 42 0.46 20.49 11.39
CA GLY A 42 1.45 21.13 12.27
C GLY A 42 2.23 22.23 11.54
N PRO A 43 3.02 23.02 12.27
CA PRO A 43 3.80 24.12 11.70
C PRO A 43 4.67 23.70 10.51
N SER A 44 5.28 22.51 10.56
CA SER A 44 6.11 22.02 9.46
C SER A 44 5.32 21.65 8.21
N ALA A 45 4.02 21.37 8.31
CA ALA A 45 3.18 20.98 7.19
C ALA A 45 2.98 22.12 6.16
N GLU A 46 3.11 23.39 6.58
CA GLU A 46 3.04 24.56 5.71
C GLU A 46 4.18 24.62 4.67
N PHE A 47 5.30 23.95 4.96
CA PHE A 47 6.47 23.89 4.07
C PHE A 47 6.45 22.66 3.16
N LEU A 48 5.46 21.78 3.28
CA LEU A 48 5.30 20.62 2.42
C LEU A 48 4.59 21.01 1.12
N LEU A 49 4.90 20.30 0.03
CA LEU A 49 4.20 20.46 -1.26
C LEU A 49 2.69 20.18 -1.17
N GLY A 50 2.29 19.47 -0.12
CA GLY A 50 0.92 19.40 0.39
C GLY A 50 0.85 18.45 1.57
N ASP A 51 -0.32 18.34 2.16
CA ASP A 51 -0.52 17.72 3.47
C ASP A 51 -1.28 16.39 3.42
N LYS A 52 -1.83 16.00 2.27
CA LYS A 52 -2.75 14.87 2.12
C LYS A 52 -2.36 13.95 0.98
N LEU A 53 -2.48 12.65 1.21
CA LEU A 53 -2.32 11.60 0.20
C LEU A 53 -3.50 10.64 0.26
N VAL A 54 -3.94 10.19 -0.92
CA VAL A 54 -4.91 9.10 -1.06
C VAL A 54 -4.42 8.15 -2.14
N GLY A 55 -4.39 6.86 -1.82
CA GLY A 55 -3.98 5.81 -2.74
C GLY A 55 -4.97 4.66 -2.76
N ALA A 56 -5.07 4.02 -3.91
CA ALA A 56 -5.77 2.76 -4.10
C ALA A 56 -4.76 1.65 -4.30
N VAL A 57 -5.15 0.43 -3.94
CA VAL A 57 -4.37 -0.78 -4.19
C VAL A 57 -5.30 -1.90 -4.61
N VAL A 58 -4.83 -2.74 -5.52
CA VAL A 58 -5.37 -4.08 -5.74
C VAL A 58 -4.23 -5.08 -5.68
N GLY A 59 -4.50 -6.29 -5.23
CA GLY A 59 -3.48 -7.32 -5.16
C GLY A 59 -4.04 -8.71 -5.06
N VAL A 60 -3.13 -9.66 -5.15
CA VAL A 60 -3.38 -11.08 -4.96
C VAL A 60 -2.35 -11.61 -3.98
N ARG A 61 -2.81 -12.38 -2.99
CA ARG A 61 -1.95 -13.08 -2.05
C ARG A 61 -2.40 -14.52 -1.88
N GLY A 62 -1.48 -15.40 -1.58
CA GLY A 62 -1.82 -16.80 -1.42
C GLY A 62 -0.74 -17.60 -0.74
N ARG A 63 -1.13 -18.82 -0.36
CA ARG A 63 -0.27 -19.83 0.24
C ARG A 63 -0.33 -21.10 -0.58
N VAL A 64 0.83 -21.57 -1.03
CA VAL A 64 0.99 -22.79 -1.80
C VAL A 64 1.78 -23.79 -0.95
N PRO A 65 1.14 -24.84 -0.42
CA PRO A 65 1.85 -25.92 0.26
C PRO A 65 2.83 -26.59 -0.70
N SER A 66 4.10 -26.72 -0.31
CA SER A 66 5.16 -27.36 -1.10
C SER A 66 5.65 -28.68 -0.49
N GLY A 67 5.10 -29.07 0.67
CA GLY A 67 5.34 -30.34 1.33
C GLY A 67 4.60 -30.43 2.68
N PRO A 68 4.81 -31.51 3.45
CA PRO A 68 4.17 -31.69 4.77
C PRO A 68 4.65 -30.69 5.83
N TYR A 69 5.83 -30.08 5.63
CA TYR A 69 6.47 -29.15 6.57
C TYR A 69 6.88 -27.83 5.91
N MET A 70 6.33 -27.50 4.72
CA MET A 70 6.77 -26.32 4.00
C MET A 70 5.65 -25.72 3.15
N ALA A 71 5.60 -24.39 3.10
CA ALA A 71 4.72 -23.65 2.21
C ALA A 71 5.36 -22.37 1.68
N PHE A 72 5.01 -22.01 0.46
CA PHE A 72 5.36 -20.74 -0.15
C PHE A 72 4.20 -19.76 0.00
N ASN A 73 4.51 -18.56 0.47
CA ASN A 73 3.59 -17.44 0.53
C ASN A 73 3.99 -16.41 -0.52
N TYR A 74 3.01 -15.79 -1.17
CA TYR A 74 3.25 -14.69 -2.08
C TYR A 74 2.21 -13.59 -1.87
N ASP A 75 2.61 -12.35 -2.15
CA ASP A 75 1.73 -11.18 -2.27
C ASP A 75 2.22 -10.32 -3.44
N LEU A 76 1.35 -10.05 -4.40
CA LEU A 76 1.60 -9.14 -5.52
C LEU A 76 0.53 -8.06 -5.52
N SER A 77 0.95 -6.80 -5.57
CA SER A 77 0.03 -5.67 -5.57
C SER A 77 0.43 -4.56 -6.52
N PHE A 78 -0.60 -3.87 -7.01
CA PHE A 78 -0.53 -2.71 -7.88
C PHE A 78 -1.31 -1.58 -7.23
N GLY A 79 -0.68 -0.42 -7.14
CA GLY A 79 -1.25 0.74 -6.48
C GLY A 79 -1.25 1.98 -7.37
N TRP A 80 -2.23 2.85 -7.16
CA TRP A 80 -2.34 4.14 -7.85
C TRP A 80 -2.58 5.28 -6.86
N PRO A 81 -1.99 6.47 -7.10
CA PRO A 81 -2.31 7.66 -6.34
C PRO A 81 -3.67 8.21 -6.80
N LEU A 82 -4.69 8.13 -5.96
CA LEU A 82 -6.00 8.75 -6.23
C LEU A 82 -5.97 10.26 -5.98
N TYR A 83 -5.19 10.69 -4.99
CA TYR A 83 -4.95 12.10 -4.71
C TYR A 83 -3.51 12.30 -4.26
N LYS A 84 -2.85 13.29 -4.86
CA LYS A 84 -1.52 13.75 -4.48
C LYS A 84 -1.38 15.26 -4.68
N PRO A 85 -0.61 15.98 -3.84
CA PRO A 85 -0.35 17.40 -4.02
C PRO A 85 0.34 17.71 -5.36
N ALA A 86 0.08 18.92 -5.89
CA ALA A 86 0.76 19.40 -7.09
C ALA A 86 2.28 19.43 -6.86
N GLY A 87 3.04 18.86 -7.80
CA GLY A 87 4.50 18.73 -7.68
C GLY A 87 4.98 17.40 -7.11
N LEU A 88 4.12 16.60 -6.49
CA LEU A 88 4.49 15.26 -6.01
C LEU A 88 4.55 14.28 -7.21
N ARG A 89 5.76 13.85 -7.57
CA ARG A 89 6.00 12.87 -8.65
C ARG A 89 6.15 11.48 -8.05
N THR A 90 5.32 10.54 -8.49
CA THR A 90 5.38 9.14 -8.08
C THR A 90 5.14 8.28 -9.30
N GLN A 91 5.83 7.16 -9.39
CA GLN A 91 5.65 6.17 -10.43
C GLN A 91 4.30 5.46 -10.24
N GLN A 92 3.57 5.27 -11.34
CA GLN A 92 2.25 4.64 -11.32
C GLN A 92 2.12 3.65 -12.50
N PRO A 93 1.66 2.41 -12.27
CA PRO A 93 1.31 1.87 -10.96
C PRO A 93 2.54 1.65 -10.06
N ALA A 94 2.37 1.88 -8.76
CA ALA A 94 3.33 1.40 -7.76
C ALA A 94 3.18 -0.12 -7.67
N VAL A 95 4.26 -0.87 -7.93
CA VAL A 95 4.25 -2.33 -7.92
C VAL A 95 4.99 -2.82 -6.68
N MET A 96 4.39 -3.75 -5.94
CA MET A 96 5.02 -4.41 -4.81
C MET A 96 4.83 -5.92 -4.92
N ALA A 97 5.91 -6.66 -4.76
CA ALA A 97 5.91 -8.11 -4.74
C ALA A 97 6.66 -8.60 -3.51
N GLN A 98 6.07 -9.57 -2.80
CA GLN A 98 6.67 -10.22 -1.65
C GLN A 98 6.52 -11.73 -1.82
N VAL A 99 7.59 -12.46 -1.49
CA VAL A 99 7.60 -13.93 -1.44
C VAL A 99 8.20 -14.34 -0.11
N GLY A 100 7.65 -15.39 0.50
CA GLY A 100 8.13 -15.96 1.74
C GLY A 100 8.04 -17.48 1.76
N VAL A 101 8.84 -18.10 2.62
CA VAL A 101 8.78 -19.54 2.89
C VAL A 101 8.47 -19.74 4.36
N GLU A 102 7.53 -20.63 4.65
CA GLU A 102 7.14 -21.06 5.99
C GLU A 102 7.59 -22.52 6.17
N PHE A 103 8.18 -22.83 7.32
CA PHE A 103 8.68 -24.15 7.70
C PHE A 103 8.13 -24.54 9.08
#